data_AF-A0A257JM46-F1
#
_entry.id   AF-A0A257JM46-F1
#
_cell.length_a   1.000
_cell.length_b   1.000
_cell.length_c   1.000
_cell.angle_alpha   90.00
_cell.angle_beta   90.00
_cell.angle_gamma   90.00
#
_symmetry.space_group_name_H-M   'P 1'
#
loop_
_entity.id
_entity.type
_entity.pdbx_description
1 polymer ?
#
loop_
_entity_poly.entity_id
_entity_poly.type
_entity_poly.pdbx_seq_one_letter_code
_entity_poly.pdbx_strand_id
1 'polypeptide(L)'
;LDVTIATGANQVPRGYGQTQLRAVAAQIDPDDAGPLGPVTVNYLITYGAGFGGPRVQGGDSGGGLFLGAVTDSVSPLLGITSAHLTFDAAGLQQASGFVQLAAYRGWIDATLATDLADAQTAQWVSAVPEPGTAALALAGGLWLAGTARRRRCASLA
;
A
#
# COMPACT_ATOMS: atom_id res chain seq x y z
N LEU A 1 6.83 -1.21 7.85
CA LEU A 1 7.34 -0.73 6.55
C LEU A 1 7.49 0.78 6.64
N ASP A 2 8.65 1.33 6.29
CA ASP A 2 8.85 2.78 6.34
C ASP A 2 8.07 3.46 5.21
N VAL A 3 7.42 4.56 5.55
CA VAL A 3 6.52 5.30 4.67
C VAL A 3 6.60 6.78 4.98
N THR A 4 6.19 7.57 3.99
CA THR A 4 6.12 9.02 4.08
C THR A 4 4.69 9.48 3.93
N ILE A 5 4.22 10.29 4.87
CA ILE A 5 2.96 11.04 4.78
C ILE A 5 3.27 12.38 4.12
N ALA A 6 2.53 12.76 3.08
CA ALA A 6 2.56 14.10 2.51
C ALA A 6 1.13 14.65 2.34
N THR A 7 0.80 15.68 3.12
CA THR A 7 -0.52 16.31 3.14
C THR A 7 -0.39 17.82 3.28
N GLY A 8 -1.43 18.58 2.92
CA GLY A 8 -1.40 20.04 3.03
C GLY A 8 -1.34 20.55 4.48
N ALA A 9 -1.84 19.79 5.46
CA ALA A 9 -2.08 20.28 6.82
C ALA A 9 -1.64 19.32 7.96
N ASN A 10 -0.76 18.33 7.70
CA ASN A 10 -0.17 17.48 8.75
C ASN A 10 0.31 18.35 9.91
N GLN A 11 0.01 18.00 11.16
CA GLN A 11 0.34 18.87 12.28
C GLN A 11 1.81 18.80 12.71
N VAL A 12 2.46 17.63 12.56
CA VAL A 12 3.76 17.38 13.22
C VAL A 12 4.61 16.34 12.45
N PRO A 13 5.40 16.70 11.43
CA PRO A 13 5.67 18.04 10.88
C PRO A 13 4.65 18.46 9.81
N ARG A 14 4.49 19.78 9.60
CA ARG A 14 3.66 20.31 8.51
C ARG A 14 4.16 19.93 7.12
N GLY A 15 3.22 19.56 6.25
CA GLY A 15 3.48 19.21 4.85
C GLY A 15 3.90 17.76 4.65
N TYR A 16 4.84 17.27 5.45
CA TYR A 16 5.55 16.02 5.21
C TYR A 16 6.03 15.38 6.52
N GLY A 17 5.92 14.05 6.65
CA GLY A 17 6.49 13.33 7.78
C GLY A 17 6.74 11.84 7.52
N GLN A 18 7.85 11.33 8.06
CA GLN A 18 8.19 9.90 7.98
C GLN A 18 7.59 9.12 9.15
N THR A 19 7.06 7.95 8.86
CA THR A 19 6.48 7.04 9.86
C THR A 19 6.57 5.60 9.38
N GLN A 20 5.87 4.70 10.06
CA GLN A 20 5.79 3.30 9.69
C GLN A 20 4.35 2.90 9.42
N LEU A 21 4.15 2.17 8.32
CA LEU A 21 2.97 1.35 8.10
C LEU A 21 3.03 0.18 9.08
N ARG A 22 1.97 0.07 9.88
CA ARG A 22 1.89 -0.81 11.04
C ARG A 22 0.81 -1.88 10.91
N ALA A 23 -0.28 -1.56 10.23
CA ALA A 23 -1.37 -2.50 10.02
C ALA A 23 -2.08 -2.25 8.69
N VAL A 24 -2.77 -3.29 8.23
CA VAL A 24 -3.74 -3.25 7.14
C VAL A 24 -5.04 -3.78 7.70
N ALA A 25 -6.13 -3.06 7.51
CA ALA A 25 -7.44 -3.44 8.04
C ALA A 25 -8.55 -3.09 7.05
N ALA A 26 -9.50 -3.99 6.87
CA ALA A 26 -10.78 -3.65 6.27
C ALA A 26 -11.70 -3.10 7.36
N GLN A 27 -12.22 -1.90 7.18
CA GLN A 27 -13.18 -1.29 8.08
C GLN A 27 -14.46 -0.99 7.31
N ILE A 28 -15.59 -1.12 7.98
CA ILE A 28 -16.85 -0.61 7.44
C ILE A 28 -16.83 0.89 7.72
N ASP A 29 -16.88 1.70 6.66
CA ASP A 29 -17.17 3.12 6.80
C ASP A 29 -18.66 3.24 7.14
N PRO A 30 -19.02 3.61 8.39
CA PRO A 30 -20.41 3.84 8.72
C PRO A 30 -20.81 5.12 7.98
N ASP A 31 -21.57 4.96 6.89
CA ASP A 31 -22.03 6.10 6.11
C ASP A 31 -22.83 7.04 7.02
N ASP A 32 -22.33 8.26 7.20
CA ASP A 32 -22.93 9.28 8.07
C ASP A 32 -23.50 10.47 7.27
N ALA A 33 -23.46 10.41 5.91
CA ALA A 33 -23.97 11.52 5.08
C ALA A 33 -24.27 11.20 3.58
N GLY A 34 -24.11 9.97 3.09
CA GLY A 34 -24.16 9.64 1.66
C GLY A 34 -25.41 8.86 1.19
N PRO A 35 -25.58 8.67 -0.14
CA PRO A 35 -26.63 7.82 -0.72
C PRO A 35 -26.23 6.34 -0.81
N LEU A 36 -25.01 5.97 -0.41
CA LEU A 36 -24.47 4.62 -0.53
C LEU A 36 -24.55 3.94 0.83
N GLY A 37 -25.15 2.75 0.90
CA GLY A 37 -25.13 1.96 2.14
C GLY A 37 -23.71 1.64 2.62
N PRO A 38 -23.53 1.17 3.87
CA PRO A 38 -22.22 0.94 4.48
C PRO A 38 -21.24 0.22 3.54
N VAL A 39 -20.07 0.82 3.31
CA VAL A 39 -19.06 0.31 2.38
C VAL A 39 -17.85 -0.21 3.15
N THR A 40 -17.30 -1.34 2.71
CA THR A 40 -16.03 -1.83 3.24
C THR A 40 -14.87 -1.09 2.58
N VAL A 41 -14.03 -0.44 3.39
CA VAL A 41 -12.86 0.31 2.98
C VAL A 41 -11.59 -0.38 3.47
N ASN A 42 -10.63 -0.59 2.58
CA ASN A 42 -9.33 -1.16 2.93
C ASN A 42 -8.37 -0.04 3.35
N TYR A 43 -7.94 -0.06 4.61
CA TYR A 43 -7.06 0.94 5.20
C TYR A 43 -5.64 0.42 5.43
N LEU A 44 -4.67 1.24 5.07
CA LEU A 44 -3.31 1.25 5.57
C LEU A 44 -3.26 2.13 6.83
N ILE A 45 -2.76 1.62 7.94
CA ILE A 45 -2.73 2.33 9.23
C ILE A 45 -1.28 2.63 9.62
N THR A 46 -1.00 3.92 9.87
CA THR A 46 0.32 4.39 10.29
C THR A 46 0.29 5.06 11.64
N TYR A 47 1.35 4.89 12.42
CA TYR A 47 1.56 5.60 13.68
C TYR A 47 3.05 5.58 14.11
N GLY A 48 3.47 6.65 14.78
CA GLY A 48 4.79 6.78 15.38
C GLY A 48 4.96 5.95 16.65
N ALA A 49 6.20 5.75 17.10
CA ALA A 49 6.49 5.08 18.36
C ALA A 49 5.91 5.90 19.54
N GLY A 50 5.13 5.26 20.41
CA GLY A 50 4.43 5.94 21.52
C GLY A 50 3.22 6.79 21.10
N PHE A 51 2.85 6.80 19.82
CA PHE A 51 1.67 7.43 19.20
C PHE A 51 1.56 8.96 19.36
N GLY A 52 2.68 9.65 19.11
CA GLY A 52 2.71 11.06 18.68
C GLY A 52 2.70 11.20 17.15
N GLY A 53 3.16 12.35 16.63
CA GLY A 53 3.29 12.59 15.19
C GLY A 53 4.41 11.77 14.50
N PRO A 54 4.43 11.70 13.16
CA PRO A 54 3.51 12.37 12.24
C PRO A 54 2.18 11.65 12.04
N ARG A 55 1.14 12.45 11.88
CA ARG A 55 -0.26 12.01 11.77
C ARG A 55 -1.10 13.03 11.01
N VAL A 56 -2.17 12.54 10.40
CA VAL A 56 -3.19 13.32 9.68
C VAL A 56 -4.28 13.80 10.64
N GLN A 57 -4.99 14.86 10.26
CA GLN A 57 -6.14 15.41 10.98
C GLN A 57 -7.21 15.93 10.02
N GLY A 58 -8.24 16.58 10.56
CA GLY A 58 -9.25 17.28 9.76
C GLY A 58 -8.62 18.25 8.76
N GLY A 59 -8.99 18.12 7.48
CA GLY A 59 -8.46 18.90 6.37
C GLY A 59 -7.31 18.24 5.60
N ASP A 60 -6.79 17.09 6.04
CA ASP A 60 -5.75 16.34 5.32
C ASP A 60 -6.28 15.34 4.28
N SER A 61 -7.61 15.17 4.20
CA SER A 61 -8.26 14.25 3.27
C SER A 61 -7.78 14.45 1.84
N GLY A 62 -7.42 13.36 1.16
CA GLY A 62 -6.84 13.41 -0.19
C GLY A 62 -5.32 13.49 -0.23
N GLY A 63 -4.63 13.72 0.89
CA GLY A 63 -3.16 13.68 0.95
C GLY A 63 -2.57 12.29 0.71
N GLY A 64 -1.29 12.19 0.35
CA GLY A 64 -0.65 10.94 -0.08
C GLY A 64 0.15 10.21 1.01
N LEU A 65 0.13 8.88 0.95
CA LEU A 65 1.03 7.99 1.68
C LEU A 65 1.96 7.28 0.69
N PHE A 66 3.25 7.53 0.79
CA PHE A 66 4.26 7.03 -0.13
C PHE A 66 5.15 5.97 0.50
N LEU A 67 5.64 5.06 -0.32
CA LEU A 67 6.58 4.02 0.09
C LEU A 67 7.96 4.62 0.41
N GLY A 68 8.52 4.25 1.56
CA GLY A 68 9.87 4.64 1.96
C GLY A 68 9.99 6.13 2.30
N ALA A 69 11.25 6.59 2.32
CA ALA A 69 11.59 7.99 2.44
C ALA A 69 11.49 8.65 1.06
N VAL A 70 10.51 9.54 0.88
CA VAL A 70 10.38 10.28 -0.38
C VAL A 70 11.45 11.35 -0.44
N THR A 71 12.33 11.25 -1.43
CA THR A 71 13.37 12.25 -1.74
C THR A 71 13.20 12.86 -3.13
N ASP A 72 12.26 12.33 -3.92
CA ASP A 72 11.97 12.71 -5.30
C ASP A 72 10.48 12.51 -5.64
N SER A 73 10.11 12.85 -6.86
CA SER A 73 8.73 12.73 -7.34
C SER A 73 8.38 11.36 -7.95
N VAL A 74 9.24 10.34 -7.82
CA VAL A 74 9.01 9.01 -8.40
C VAL A 74 8.63 7.94 -7.37
N SER A 75 8.57 8.32 -6.09
CA SER A 75 8.23 7.41 -5.01
C SER A 75 6.81 6.84 -5.16
N PRO A 76 6.61 5.51 -4.99
CA PRO A 76 5.30 4.89 -5.15
C PRO A 76 4.25 5.38 -4.15
N LEU A 77 3.07 5.73 -4.66
CA LEU A 77 1.90 6.06 -3.85
C LEU A 77 1.18 4.78 -3.40
N LEU A 78 1.07 4.58 -2.08
CA LEU A 78 0.44 3.41 -1.48
C LEU A 78 -1.02 3.66 -1.09
N GLY A 79 -1.31 4.87 -0.62
CA GLY A 79 -2.63 5.20 -0.10
C GLY A 79 -2.97 6.68 -0.06
N ILE A 80 -4.27 6.95 0.12
CA ILE A 80 -4.84 8.30 0.20
C ILE A 80 -5.40 8.55 1.59
N THR A 81 -5.07 9.69 2.18
CA THR A 81 -5.51 10.10 3.52
C THR A 81 -7.02 10.17 3.58
N SER A 82 -7.61 9.46 4.55
CA SER A 82 -9.07 9.38 4.69
C SER A 82 -9.54 9.43 6.14
N ALA A 83 -8.77 8.90 7.10
CA ALA A 83 -9.24 8.81 8.48
C ALA A 83 -8.17 9.24 9.50
N HIS A 84 -8.63 9.93 10.54
CA HIS A 84 -7.91 10.10 11.79
C HIS A 84 -8.42 9.07 12.80
N LEU A 85 -7.51 8.31 13.42
CA LEU A 85 -7.87 7.20 14.31
C LEU A 85 -7.36 7.48 15.73
N THR A 86 -8.19 7.18 16.72
CA THR A 86 -7.85 7.31 18.13
C THR A 86 -8.05 5.97 18.84
N PHE A 87 -7.04 5.51 19.55
CA PHE A 87 -7.05 4.20 20.23
C PHE A 87 -7.36 4.28 21.72
N ASP A 88 -7.36 5.48 22.31
CA ASP A 88 -7.69 5.69 23.71
C ASP A 88 -8.72 6.82 23.89
N ALA A 89 -9.44 6.78 25.02
CA ALA A 89 -10.44 7.81 25.33
C ALA A 89 -9.80 9.18 25.63
N ALA A 90 -8.52 9.20 26.01
CA ALA A 90 -7.77 10.41 26.32
C ALA A 90 -7.26 11.14 25.05
N GLY A 91 -7.33 10.51 23.87
CA GLY A 91 -6.86 11.11 22.62
C GLY A 91 -5.33 11.15 22.50
N LEU A 92 -4.59 10.39 23.30
CA LEU A 92 -3.13 10.40 23.29
C LEU A 92 -2.57 9.39 22.29
N GLN A 93 -3.29 8.30 22.01
CA GLN A 93 -2.87 7.31 21.03
C GLN A 93 -3.54 7.54 19.68
N GLN A 94 -2.89 8.39 18.87
CA GLN A 94 -3.41 8.81 17.57
C GLN A 94 -2.70 8.11 16.41
N ALA A 95 -3.46 7.71 15.41
CA ALA A 95 -2.97 7.11 14.17
C ALA A 95 -3.66 7.71 12.95
N SER A 96 -3.22 7.28 11.77
CA SER A 96 -3.72 7.77 10.49
C SER A 96 -4.10 6.62 9.58
N GLY A 97 -5.30 6.68 9.03
CA GLY A 97 -5.85 5.72 8.08
C GLY A 97 -5.80 6.26 6.66
N PHE A 98 -5.27 5.45 5.75
CA PHE A 98 -5.16 5.75 4.33
C PHE A 98 -5.82 4.66 3.51
N VAL A 99 -6.65 5.02 2.53
CA VAL A 99 -7.26 4.06 1.61
C VAL A 99 -6.17 3.35 0.82
N GLN A 100 -6.12 2.03 0.85
CA GLN A 100 -5.12 1.21 0.18
C GLN A 100 -5.39 1.13 -1.33
N LEU A 101 -4.61 1.84 -2.15
CA LEU A 101 -4.86 1.95 -3.59
C LEU A 101 -4.84 0.60 -4.32
N ALA A 102 -3.95 -0.32 -3.92
CA ALA A 102 -3.85 -1.64 -4.53
C ALA A 102 -5.18 -2.45 -4.46
N ALA A 103 -6.00 -2.23 -3.43
CA ALA A 103 -7.30 -2.88 -3.30
C ALA A 103 -8.33 -2.40 -4.33
N TYR A 104 -8.11 -1.21 -4.91
CA TYR A 104 -9.00 -0.56 -5.88
C TYR A 104 -8.42 -0.54 -7.29
N ARG A 105 -7.32 -1.27 -7.54
CA ARG A 105 -6.61 -1.27 -8.82
C ARG A 105 -7.52 -1.42 -10.04
N GLY A 106 -8.40 -2.43 -10.03
CA GLY A 106 -9.30 -2.68 -11.16
C GLY A 106 -10.28 -1.54 -11.41
N TRP A 107 -10.77 -0.88 -10.36
CA TRP A 107 -11.63 0.29 -10.48
C TRP A 107 -10.85 1.49 -11.04
N ILE A 108 -9.65 1.76 -10.53
CA ILE A 108 -8.79 2.86 -11.00
C ILE A 108 -8.43 2.66 -12.48
N ASP A 109 -7.96 1.46 -12.85
CA ASP A 109 -7.57 1.15 -14.23
C ASP A 109 -8.77 1.31 -15.19
N ALA A 110 -9.96 0.87 -14.78
CA ALA A 110 -11.19 1.04 -15.57
C ALA A 110 -11.59 2.51 -15.71
N THR A 111 -11.56 3.29 -14.61
CA THR A 111 -11.90 4.72 -14.63
C THR A 111 -10.95 5.50 -15.53
N LEU A 112 -9.65 5.26 -15.43
CA LEU A 112 -8.65 5.90 -16.30
C LEU A 112 -8.83 5.51 -17.76
N ALA A 113 -9.13 4.24 -18.06
CA ALA A 113 -9.39 3.78 -19.42
C ALA A 113 -10.65 4.40 -20.04
N THR A 114 -11.64 4.79 -19.23
CA THR A 114 -12.84 5.48 -19.71
C THR A 114 -12.64 6.98 -19.93
N ASP A 115 -11.56 7.56 -19.42
CA ASP A 115 -11.20 8.95 -19.67
C ASP A 115 -10.45 9.09 -21.00
N LEU A 116 -11.23 9.26 -22.07
CA LEU A 116 -10.71 9.37 -23.43
C LEU A 116 -10.06 10.73 -23.75
N ALA A 117 -10.16 11.72 -22.86
CA ALA A 117 -9.64 13.06 -23.12
C ALA A 117 -8.11 13.10 -22.97
N ASP A 118 -7.58 12.46 -21.92
CA ASP A 118 -6.19 12.64 -21.50
C ASP A 118 -5.34 11.35 -21.57
N ALA A 119 -5.94 10.21 -21.96
CA ALA A 119 -5.27 8.90 -22.09
C ALA A 119 -4.41 8.53 -20.88
N GLN A 120 -4.91 8.83 -19.67
CA GLN A 120 -4.16 8.65 -18.44
C GLN A 120 -3.98 7.17 -18.12
N THR A 121 -2.81 6.81 -17.58
CA THR A 121 -2.51 5.43 -17.15
C THR A 121 -1.83 5.44 -15.78
N ALA A 122 -2.16 4.45 -14.96
CA ALA A 122 -1.49 4.22 -13.68
C ALA A 122 -0.34 3.23 -13.86
N GLN A 123 0.84 3.59 -13.38
CA GLN A 123 1.97 2.66 -13.30
C GLN A 123 1.96 1.96 -11.94
N TRP A 124 1.80 0.63 -11.97
CA TRP A 124 1.77 -0.20 -10.77
C TRP A 124 3.13 -0.81 -10.50
N VAL A 125 3.59 -0.73 -9.25
CA VAL A 125 4.84 -1.35 -8.79
C VAL A 125 4.56 -2.45 -7.77
N SER A 126 5.33 -3.53 -7.83
CA SER A 126 5.30 -4.60 -6.82
C SER A 126 6.37 -4.33 -5.77
N ALA A 127 6.01 -4.46 -4.49
CA ALA A 127 6.96 -4.44 -3.38
C ALA A 127 7.63 -5.80 -3.15
N VAL A 128 7.25 -6.85 -3.89
CA VAL A 128 7.89 -8.16 -3.85
C VAL A 128 9.09 -8.12 -4.78
N PRO A 129 10.34 -8.31 -4.30
CA PRO A 129 11.47 -8.54 -5.18
C PRO A 129 11.13 -9.76 -6.05
N GLU A 130 11.06 -9.58 -7.36
CA GLU A 130 10.94 -10.74 -8.23
C GLU A 130 12.12 -11.67 -7.95
N PRO A 131 11.91 -12.98 -7.78
CA PRO A 131 13.02 -13.90 -7.62
C PRO A 131 13.92 -13.70 -8.84
N GLY A 132 15.15 -13.25 -8.60
CA GLY A 132 16.07 -12.91 -9.67
C GLY A 132 16.11 -14.03 -10.69
N THR A 133 16.13 -13.71 -11.97
CA THR A 133 16.13 -14.69 -13.08
C THR A 133 17.16 -15.81 -12.88
N ALA A 134 18.28 -15.51 -12.21
CA ALA A 134 19.28 -16.50 -11.78
C ALA A 134 18.75 -17.54 -10.77
N ALA A 135 17.95 -17.15 -9.78
CA ALA A 135 17.34 -18.05 -8.80
C ALA A 135 16.29 -18.96 -9.46
N LEU A 136 15.50 -18.42 -10.40
CA LEU A 136 14.56 -19.21 -11.20
C LEU A 136 15.29 -20.17 -12.14
N ALA A 137 16.37 -19.74 -12.77
CA ALA A 137 17.21 -20.59 -13.63
C ALA A 137 17.88 -21.73 -12.85
N LEU A 138 18.38 -21.45 -11.64
CA LEU A 138 18.98 -22.46 -10.76
C LEU A 138 17.94 -23.48 -10.26
N ALA A 139 16.77 -23.00 -9.83
CA ALA A 139 15.67 -23.87 -9.41
C ALA A 139 15.16 -24.75 -10.57
N GLY A 140 14.99 -24.17 -11.76
CA GLY A 140 14.63 -24.90 -12.97
C GLY A 140 15.69 -25.91 -13.40
N GLY A 141 16.98 -25.53 -13.34
CA GLY A 141 18.11 -26.40 -13.67
C GLY A 141 18.24 -27.61 -12.74
N LEU A 142 18.07 -27.41 -11.43
CA LEU A 142 18.09 -28.49 -10.43
C LEU A 142 16.92 -29.47 -10.62
N TRP A 143 15.74 -28.96 -10.95
CA TRP A 143 14.55 -29.78 -11.20
C TRP A 143 14.69 -30.62 -12.48
N LEU A 144 15.21 -30.03 -13.56
CA LEU A 144 15.51 -30.73 -14.81
C LEU A 144 16.61 -31.78 -14.63
N ALA A 145 17.67 -31.48 -13.86
CA ALA A 145 18.72 -32.45 -13.55
C ALA A 145 18.21 -33.63 -12.70
N GLY A 146 17.34 -33.36 -11.72
CA GLY A 146 16.73 -34.39 -10.88
C GLY A 146 15.80 -35.34 -11.65
N THR A 147 15.02 -34.82 -12.58
CA THR A 147 14.14 -35.64 -13.44
C THR A 147 14.91 -36.41 -14.51
N ALA A 148 15.98 -35.84 -15.08
CA ALA A 148 16.88 -36.53 -16.01
C ALA A 148 17.62 -37.71 -15.36
N ARG A 149 18.01 -37.57 -14.08
CA ARG A 149 18.68 -38.64 -13.32
C ARG A 149 17.75 -39.83 -13.04
N ARG A 150 16.47 -39.58 -12.77
CA ARG A 150 15.47 -40.65 -12.57
C ARG A 150 15.18 -41.45 -13.84
N ARG A 151 15.22 -40.82 -15.02
CA ARG A 151 15.00 -41.52 -16.30
C ARG A 151 16.15 -42.46 -16.69
N ARG A 152 17.38 -42.20 -16.24
CA ARG A 152 18.54 -43.06 -16.54
C ARG A 152 18.60 -44.34 -15.70
N CYS A 153 18.04 -44.34 -14.48
CA CYS A 153 17.97 -45.56 -13.67
C CYS A 153 16.82 -46.51 -14.07
N ALA A 154 15.84 -46.03 -14.83
CA ALA A 154 14.68 -46.82 -15.24
C ALA A 154 14.86 -47.59 -16.57
N SER A 155 16.04 -47.55 -17.21
CA SER A 155 16.30 -48.23 -18.49
C SER A 155 17.27 -49.43 -18.40
N LEU A 156 17.49 -49.96 -17.20
CA LEU A 156 18.33 -51.15 -16.93
C LEU A 156 17.54 -52.27 -16.22
N ALA A 157 16.27 -52.46 -16.58
CA ALA A 157 15.47 -53.61 -16.16
C ALA A 157 14.90 -54.32 -17.40
#